data_AF-A0A7L0HGM5-F1
#
_entry.id   AF-A0A7L0HGM5-F1
#
_cell.length_a   1.000
_cell.length_b   1.000
_cell.length_c   1.000
_cell.angle_alpha   90.00
_cell.angle_beta   90.00
_cell.angle_gamma   90.00
#
_symmetry.space_group_name_H-M   'P 1'
#
loop_
_entity.id
_entity.type
_entity.pdbx_description
1 polymer ?
#
loop_
_entity_poly.entity_id
_entity_poly.type
_entity_poly.pdbx_seq_one_letter_code
_entity_poly.pdbx_strand_id
1 'polypeptide(L)'
;FLPISGPGKTELAKQTAKYIHKDVKKGFIRLDMSEFQERHEVAKFIGSPPGYVGHEEGGQLTKKLRQCPNAVVLFDEVDKAHPDVLTIMLQLFDEV
;
A
#
# COMPACT_ATOMS: atom_id res chain seq x y z
N PHE A 1 5.09 3.72 -10.51
CA PHE A 1 5.30 3.72 -11.99
C PHE A 1 4.43 4.80 -12.65
N LEU A 2 5.00 5.71 -13.44
CA LEU A 2 4.31 6.81 -14.18
C LEU A 2 3.42 6.29 -15.34
N PRO A 3 2.55 7.12 -15.99
CA PRO A 3 1.16 6.81 -16.34
C PRO A 3 0.99 5.91 -17.58
N ILE A 4 1.42 4.66 -17.48
CA ILE A 4 0.98 3.61 -18.40
C ILE A 4 0.04 2.70 -17.60
N SER A 5 -1.26 2.96 -17.59
CA SER A 5 -2.21 1.95 -17.08
C SER A 5 -2.06 0.72 -17.98
N GLY A 6 -1.54 -0.38 -17.45
CA GLY A 6 -1.27 -1.56 -18.25
C GLY A 6 -0.69 -2.73 -17.47
N PRO A 7 -0.86 -3.97 -17.96
CA PRO A 7 -0.50 -5.18 -17.25
C PRO A 7 1.01 -5.29 -16.94
N GLY A 8 1.86 -4.60 -17.70
CA GLY A 8 3.32 -4.67 -17.56
C GLY A 8 3.86 -4.15 -16.23
N LYS A 9 3.23 -3.16 -15.60
CA LYS A 9 3.64 -2.65 -14.28
C LYS A 9 3.40 -3.69 -13.18
N THR A 10 2.22 -4.29 -13.22
CA THR A 10 1.82 -5.33 -12.28
C THR A 10 2.70 -6.55 -12.44
N GLU A 11 3.01 -6.93 -13.69
CA GLU A 11 3.90 -8.06 -13.94
C GLU A 11 5.33 -7.78 -13.48
N LEU A 12 5.88 -6.59 -13.77
CA LEU A 12 7.19 -6.20 -13.27
C LEU A 12 7.26 -6.24 -11.75
N ALA A 13 6.27 -5.69 -11.04
CA ALA A 13 6.24 -5.73 -9.58
C ALA A 13 6.17 -7.17 -9.02
N LYS A 14 5.38 -8.05 -9.64
CA LYS A 14 5.32 -9.47 -9.28
C LYS A 14 6.66 -10.17 -9.50
N GLN A 15 7.32 -9.91 -10.62
CA GLN A 15 8.62 -10.54 -10.93
C GLN A 15 9.73 -10.02 -10.00
N THR A 16 9.73 -8.72 -9.67
CA THR A 16 10.63 -8.17 -8.65
C THR A 16 10.40 -8.83 -7.29
N ALA A 17 9.14 -9.01 -6.88
CA ALA A 17 8.82 -9.69 -5.62
C ALA A 17 9.31 -11.15 -5.61
N LYS A 18 9.09 -11.89 -6.71
CA LYS A 18 9.57 -13.27 -6.85
C LYS A 18 11.09 -13.35 -6.78
N TYR A 19 11.78 -12.43 -7.46
CA TYR A 19 13.24 -12.36 -7.46
C TYR A 19 13.81 -12.10 -6.05
N ILE A 20 13.28 -11.10 -5.35
CA ILE A 20 13.75 -10.72 -4.00
C ILE A 20 13.41 -11.82 -2.97
N HIS A 21 12.21 -12.39 -3.04
CA HIS A 21 11.68 -13.26 -1.99
C HIS A 21 11.66 -14.76 -2.34
N LYS A 22 12.25 -15.19 -3.45
CA LYS A 22 12.30 -16.61 -3.87
C LYS A 22 10.92 -17.28 -3.85
N ASP A 23 9.95 -16.66 -4.52
CA ASP A 23 8.56 -17.13 -4.66
C ASP A 23 7.71 -17.19 -3.38
N VAL A 24 8.08 -16.48 -2.31
CA VAL A 24 7.21 -16.32 -1.14
C VAL A 24 5.95 -15.51 -1.53
N LYS A 25 4.77 -16.16 -1.43
CA LYS A 25 3.47 -15.55 -1.79
C LYS A 25 3.17 -14.22 -1.10
N LYS A 26 3.68 -14.01 0.12
CA LYS A 26 3.48 -12.79 0.91
C LYS A 26 4.45 -11.65 0.56
N GLY A 27 5.46 -11.92 -0.28
CA GLY A 27 6.45 -10.92 -0.70
C GLY A 27 5.93 -9.92 -1.73
N PHE A 28 4.71 -10.10 -2.23
CA PHE A 28 4.03 -9.15 -3.10
C PHE A 28 2.72 -8.69 -2.46
N ILE A 29 2.58 -7.38 -2.26
CA ILE A 29 1.36 -6.74 -1.77
C ILE A 29 0.83 -5.87 -2.88
N ARG A 30 -0.44 -6.08 -3.27
CA ARG A 30 -1.17 -5.16 -4.13
C ARG A 30 -2.27 -4.47 -3.32
N LEU A 31 -2.37 -3.16 -3.49
CA LEU A 31 -3.45 -2.33 -2.98
C LEU A 31 -4.11 -1.60 -4.16
N ASP A 32 -5.42 -1.74 -4.25
CA ASP A 32 -6.25 -0.96 -5.16
C ASP A 32 -6.55 0.37 -4.48
N MET A 33 -6.00 1.46 -5.02
CA MET A 33 -6.11 2.76 -4.39
C MET A 33 -7.47 3.41 -4.59
N SER A 34 -8.31 2.85 -5.48
CA SER A 34 -9.71 3.25 -5.66
C SER A 34 -10.57 2.93 -4.42
N GLU A 35 -10.17 1.98 -3.58
CA GLU A 35 -10.83 1.68 -2.30
C GLU A 35 -10.71 2.83 -1.28
N PHE A 36 -9.75 3.75 -1.45
CA PHE A 36 -9.48 4.85 -0.54
C PHE A 36 -9.90 6.21 -1.11
N GLN A 37 -10.91 6.24 -1.98
CA GLN A 37 -11.46 7.46 -2.60
C GLN A 37 -12.13 8.40 -1.57
N GLU A 38 -12.78 7.83 -0.57
CA GLU A 38 -13.55 8.59 0.41
C GLU A 38 -12.72 8.92 1.65
N ARG A 39 -12.96 10.10 2.23
CA ARG A 39 -12.19 10.58 3.39
C ARG A 39 -12.24 9.63 4.60
N HIS A 40 -13.36 8.95 4.83
CA HIS A 40 -13.51 7.99 5.93
C HIS A 40 -12.80 6.66 5.68
N GLU A 41 -12.45 6.35 4.42
CA GLU A 41 -11.71 5.15 4.04
C GLU A 41 -10.20 5.31 4.25
N VAL A 42 -9.71 6.56 4.36
CA VAL A 42 -8.27 6.86 4.60
C VAL A 42 -7.72 6.13 5.83
N ALA A 43 -8.50 6.03 6.91
CA ALA A 43 -8.10 5.32 8.12
C ALA A 43 -7.91 3.81 7.89
N LYS A 44 -8.56 3.21 6.88
CA LYS A 44 -8.36 1.81 6.52
C LYS A 44 -7.00 1.56 5.86
N PHE A 45 -6.31 2.59 5.36
CA PHE A 45 -5.02 2.44 4.69
C PHE A 45 -3.92 2.02 5.68
N ILE A 46 -3.67 2.85 6.71
CA ILE A 46 -2.62 2.61 7.73
C ILE A 46 -3.16 2.29 9.14
N GLY A 47 -4.40 2.65 9.43
CA GLY A 47 -5.04 2.56 10.74
C GLY A 47 -5.50 3.93 11.24
N SER A 48 -6.37 3.94 12.26
CA SER A 48 -6.77 5.17 12.93
C SER A 48 -5.59 5.81 13.68
N PRO A 49 -5.57 7.14 13.91
CA PRO A 49 -4.54 7.78 14.72
C PRO A 49 -4.50 7.25 16.17
N PRO A 50 -3.39 7.41 16.91
CA PRO A 50 -3.32 7.06 18.33
C PRO A 50 -4.45 7.72 19.13
N GLY A 51 -5.11 6.94 19.99
CA GLY A 51 -6.25 7.42 20.79
C GLY A 51 -7.63 7.31 20.12
N TYR A 52 -7.70 6.86 18.86
CA TYR A 52 -8.96 6.56 18.16
C TYR A 52 -9.24 5.06 18.11
N VAL A 53 -10.53 4.69 18.04
CA VAL A 53 -10.97 3.30 17.86
C VAL A 53 -10.36 2.74 16.57
N GLY A 54 -9.78 1.54 16.65
CA GLY A 54 -9.14 0.85 15.53
C GLY A 54 -7.65 1.17 15.33
N HIS A 55 -7.01 1.96 16.21
CA HIS A 55 -5.56 2.21 16.14
C HIS A 55 -4.74 0.91 16.22
N GLU A 56 -4.98 0.10 17.25
CA GLU A 56 -4.26 -1.16 17.48
C GLU A 56 -4.48 -2.20 16.38
N GLU A 57 -5.67 -2.17 15.76
CA GLU A 57 -5.97 -3.05 14.64
C GLU A 57 -5.02 -2.78 13.46
N GLY A 58 -4.72 -1.51 13.18
CA GLY A 58 -3.97 -1.08 12.01
C GLY A 58 -4.79 -1.15 10.71
N GLY A 59 -4.24 -0.58 9.65
CA GLY A 59 -4.82 -0.57 8.32
C GLY A 59 -4.42 -1.75 7.45
N GLN A 60 -4.95 -1.78 6.23
CA GLN A 60 -4.67 -2.80 5.24
C GLN A 60 -3.17 -2.91 4.93
N LEU A 61 -2.47 -1.77 4.75
CA LEU A 61 -1.05 -1.76 4.45
C LEU A 61 -0.23 -2.25 5.65
N THR A 62 -0.47 -1.70 6.84
CA THR A 62 0.30 -2.04 8.04
C THR A 62 0.08 -3.50 8.46
N LYS A 63 -1.14 -4.04 8.36
CA LYS A 63 -1.43 -5.47 8.60
C LYS A 63 -0.68 -6.39 7.63
N LYS A 64 -0.62 -6.06 6.34
CA LYS A 64 0.09 -6.87 5.34
C LYS A 64 1.61 -6.79 5.54
N LEU A 65 2.15 -5.60 5.82
CA LEU A 65 3.58 -5.41 6.10
C LEU A 65 4.03 -6.07 7.41
N ARG A 66 3.19 -6.14 8.44
CA ARG A 66 3.48 -6.93 9.67
C ARG A 66 3.76 -8.40 9.36
N GLN A 67 3.17 -8.96 8.30
CA GLN A 67 3.40 -10.35 7.89
C GLN A 67 4.64 -10.52 6.99
N CYS A 68 5.04 -9.48 6.26
CA CYS A 68 6.21 -9.46 5.41
C CYS A 68 6.76 -8.03 5.31
N PRO A 69 7.67 -7.63 6.23
CA PRO A 69 8.15 -6.25 6.32
C PRO A 69 8.86 -5.75 5.06
N ASN A 70 9.52 -6.66 4.34
CA ASN A 70 10.32 -6.35 3.15
C ASN A 70 9.56 -6.56 1.84
N ALA A 71 8.23 -6.69 1.88
CA ALA A 71 7.43 -6.99 0.69
C ALA A 71 7.50 -5.87 -0.36
N VAL A 72 7.42 -6.26 -1.63
CA VAL A 72 7.21 -5.33 -2.73
C VAL A 72 5.74 -4.89 -2.72
N VAL A 73 5.50 -3.60 -2.53
CA VAL A 73 4.16 -3.01 -2.50
C VAL A 73 3.84 -2.31 -3.83
N LEU A 74 2.74 -2.71 -4.46
CA LEU A 74 2.16 -2.07 -5.63
C LEU A 74 0.90 -1.32 -5.24
N PHE A 75 0.94 0.02 -5.35
CA PHE A 75 -0.22 0.90 -5.27
C PHE A 75 -0.78 1.08 -6.70
N ASP A 76 -1.90 0.43 -6.99
CA ASP A 76 -2.59 0.48 -8.29
C ASP A 76 -3.61 1.62 -8.30
N GLU A 77 -3.84 2.27 -9.45
CA GLU A 77 -4.80 3.39 -9.57
C GLU A 77 -4.61 4.53 -8.55
N VAL A 78 -3.36 4.88 -8.23
CA VAL A 78 -3.04 5.89 -7.19
C VAL A 78 -3.67 7.27 -7.43
N ASP A 79 -3.99 7.62 -8.69
CA ASP A 79 -4.70 8.85 -9.06
C ASP A 79 -6.15 8.88 -8.57
N LYS A 80 -6.71 7.74 -8.17
CA LYS A 80 -8.06 7.63 -7.62
C LYS A 80 -8.12 7.81 -6.11
N ALA A 81 -7.01 7.68 -5.38
CA ALA A 81 -7.05 7.81 -3.93
C ALA A 81 -7.42 9.24 -3.47
N HIS A 82 -8.04 9.32 -2.29
CA HIS A 82 -8.24 10.60 -1.61
C HIS A 82 -6.89 11.30 -1.36
N PRO A 83 -6.79 12.64 -1.52
CA PRO A 83 -5.54 13.38 -1.33
C PRO A 83 -4.85 13.14 0.02
N ASP A 84 -5.62 12.96 1.10
CA ASP A 84 -5.07 12.64 2.43
C ASP A 84 -4.25 11.33 2.46
N VAL A 85 -4.57 10.36 1.61
CA VAL A 85 -3.77 9.13 1.47
C VAL A 85 -2.40 9.45 0.89
N LEU A 86 -2.33 10.33 -0.11
CA LEU A 86 -1.08 10.76 -0.71
C LEU A 86 -0.22 11.53 0.30
N THR A 87 -0.84 12.39 1.12
CA THR A 87 -0.15 13.09 2.22
C THR A 87 0.48 12.11 3.21
N ILE A 88 -0.26 11.04 3.58
CA ILE A 88 0.28 9.97 4.45
C ILE A 88 1.41 9.23 3.74
N MET A 89 1.26 8.91 2.44
CA MET A 89 2.31 8.24 1.68
C MET A 89 3.58 9.08 1.58
N LEU A 90 3.47 10.40 1.44
CA LEU A 90 4.62 11.30 1.48
C LEU A 90 5.36 11.16 2.81
N GLN A 91 4.65 11.15 3.94
CA GLN A 91 5.27 10.92 5.26
C GLN A 91 5.90 9.53 5.40
N LEU A 92 5.33 8.49 4.76
CA LEU A 92 5.86 7.13 4.77
C LEU A 92 7.18 7.02 3.99
N PHE A 93 7.30 7.76 2.89
CA PHE A 93 8.49 7.76 2.04
C PHE A 93 9.54 8.78 2.43
N ASP A 94 9.18 9.73 3.30
CA ASP A 94 10.15 10.66 3.87
C ASP A 94 11.10 9.89 4.80
N GLU A 95 12.40 10.11 4.64
CA GLU A 95 13.40 9.57 5.55
C GLU A 95 13.33 10.34 6.88
N VAL A 96 13.29 9.62 8.01
CA VAL A 96 13.62 10.20 9.32
C VAL A 96 15.13 10.23 9.46
#